data_AF-A0A0F0FU97-F1
#
_entry.id   AF-A0A0F0FU97-F1
#
_cell.length_a   1.000
_cell.length_b   1.000
_cell.length_c   1.000
_cell.angle_alpha   90.00
_cell.angle_beta   90.00
_cell.angle_gamma   90.00
#
_symmetry.space_group_name_H-M   'P 1'
#
loop_
_entity.id
_entity.type
_entity.pdbx_description
1 polymer ?
#
loop_
_entity_poly.entity_id
_entity_poly.type
_entity_poly.pdbx_seq_one_letter_code
_entity_poly.pdbx_strand_id
1 'polypeptide(L)' 'MATEIERADAIRWIRAQMLEYGLTMEKLEAGGCFAPPPSPRSVCYRNAEGLSWDGTGEMPDWLRRAVNAG' A
#
# COMPACT_ATOMS: atom_id res chain seq x y z
N MET A 1 -29.47 15.14 3.96
CA MET A 1 -29.88 15.34 5.37
C MET A 1 -29.32 14.22 6.26
N ALA A 2 -29.73 12.95 6.11
CA ALA A 2 -29.19 11.84 6.93
C ALA A 2 -27.66 11.67 6.84
N THR A 3 -27.10 11.73 5.63
CA THR A 3 -25.65 11.58 5.40
C THR A 3 -24.79 12.70 5.99
N GLU A 4 -25.35 13.89 6.20
CA GLU A 4 -24.63 15.02 6.80
C GLU A 4 -24.56 14.93 8.32
N ILE A 5 -25.65 14.44 8.95
CA ILE A 5 -25.68 14.14 10.38
C ILE A 5 -24.73 12.97 10.68
N GLU A 6 -24.77 11.90 9.90
CA GLU A 6 -23.86 10.76 10.05
C GLU A 6 -22.39 11.17 9.90
N ARG A 7 -22.08 12.05 8.93
CA ARG A 7 -20.73 12.59 8.78
C ARG A 7 -20.33 13.46 9.97
N ALA A 8 -21.23 14.30 10.47
CA ALA A 8 -20.94 15.14 11.63
C ALA A 8 -20.66 14.30 12.89
N ASP A 9 -21.44 13.25 13.13
CA ASP A 9 -21.22 12.34 14.26
C ASP A 9 -19.92 11.54 14.10
N ALA A 10 -19.61 11.08 12.88
CA ALA A 10 -18.31 10.45 12.60
C ALA A 10 -17.13 11.40 12.89
N ILE A 11 -17.22 12.67 12.50
CA ILE A 11 -16.17 13.67 12.80
C ILE A 11 -16.02 13.86 14.31
N ARG A 12 -17.13 13.94 15.05
CA ARG A 12 -17.10 14.10 16.52
C ARG A 12 -16.45 12.89 17.18
N TRP A 13 -16.81 11.68 16.76
CA TRP A 13 -16.24 10.45 17.28
C TRP A 13 -14.72 10.36 17.01
N ILE A 14 -14.27 10.66 15.78
CA ILE A 14 -12.84 10.67 15.43
C ILE A 14 -12.07 11.66 16.32
N ARG A 15 -12.59 12.88 16.52
CA ARG A 15 -11.94 13.88 17.38
C ARG A 15 -11.83 13.42 18.84
N ALA A 16 -12.87 12.79 19.38
CA ALA A 16 -12.85 12.25 20.73
C ALA A 16 -11.80 11.15 20.89
N GLN A 17 -11.71 10.24 19.92
CA GLN A 17 -10.69 9.19 19.91
C GLN A 17 -9.28 9.76 19.77
N MET A 18 -9.07 10.77 18.91
CA MET A 18 -7.76 11.44 18.82
C MET A 18 -7.34 12.03 20.16
N LEU A 19 -8.26 12.62 20.92
CA LEU A 19 -7.99 13.14 22.26
C LEU A 19 -7.64 12.02 23.25
N GLU A 20 -8.42 10.94 23.28
CA GLU A 20 -8.24 9.79 24.18
C GLU A 20 -6.85 9.13 24.02
N TYR A 21 -6.40 8.98 22.78
CA TYR A 21 -5.10 8.36 22.46
C TYR A 21 -3.94 9.36 22.36
N GLY A 22 -4.18 10.66 22.61
CA GLY A 22 -3.15 11.70 22.44
C GLY A 22 -2.58 11.74 21.02
N LEU A 23 -3.42 11.54 20.01
CA LEU A 23 -3.06 11.63 18.60
C LEU A 23 -3.16 13.08 18.14
N THR A 24 -2.02 13.63 17.69
CA THR A 24 -1.97 14.92 16.99
C THR A 24 -1.95 14.68 15.49
N MET A 25 -2.28 15.72 14.71
CA MET A 25 -2.17 15.66 13.25
C MET A 25 -0.74 15.31 12.81
N GLU A 26 0.26 15.93 13.45
CA GLU A 26 1.68 15.66 13.20
C GLU A 26 2.05 14.19 13.39
N LYS A 27 1.45 13.51 14.39
CA LYS A 27 1.68 12.09 14.65
C LYS A 27 1.05 11.20 13.58
N LEU A 28 -0.11 11.59 13.04
CA LEU A 28 -0.75 10.89 11.91
C LEU A 28 0.07 11.07 10.63
N GLU A 29 0.59 12.27 10.39
CA GLU A 29 1.48 12.55 9.27
C GLU A 29 2.80 11.79 9.36
N ALA A 30 3.45 11.82 10.53
CA ALA A 30 4.67 11.05 10.79
C ALA A 30 4.46 9.53 10.68
N GLY A 31 3.25 9.05 10.96
CA GLY A 31 2.84 7.66 10.75
C GLY A 31 2.58 7.27 9.29
N GLY A 32 2.62 8.24 8.36
CA GLY A 32 2.36 8.00 6.95
C GLY A 32 0.89 7.68 6.64
N CYS A 33 -0.05 8.01 7.54
CA CYS A 33 -1.47 7.68 7.38
C CYS A 33 -2.10 8.31 6.12
N PHE A 34 -1.52 9.40 5.63
CA PHE A 34 -1.96 10.13 4.44
C PHE A 34 -1.00 9.98 3.25
N ALA A 35 0.06 9.17 3.38
CA ALA A 35 0.95 8.91 2.27
C ALA A 35 0.15 8.24 1.13
N PRO A 36 0.50 8.52 -0.14
CA PRO A 36 -0.08 7.79 -1.25
C PRO A 36 0.15 6.29 -1.02
N PRO A 37 -0.80 5.42 -1.44
CA PRO A 37 -0.60 3.98 -1.32
C PRO A 37 0.73 3.61 -1.99
N PRO A 38 1.49 2.66 -1.43
CA PRO A 38 2.72 2.21 -2.05
C PRO A 38 2.40 1.78 -3.48
N SER A 39 3.32 2.09 -4.41
CA SER A 39 3.21 1.56 -5.77
C SER A 39 2.98 0.06 -5.68
N PRO A 40 2.02 -0.50 -6.47
CA PRO A 40 1.84 -1.95 -6.50
C PRO A 40 3.21 -2.59 -6.72
N ARG A 41 3.55 -3.57 -5.86
CA ARG A 41 4.83 -4.27 -5.99
C ARG A 41 4.89 -4.84 -7.39
N SER A 42 5.92 -4.49 -8.14
CA SER A 42 6.17 -5.12 -9.44
C SER A 42 6.24 -6.64 -9.22
N VAL A 43 5.63 -7.39 -10.14
CA VAL A 43 5.69 -8.85 -10.09
C VAL A 43 7.14 -9.25 -10.33
N CYS A 44 7.83 -9.63 -9.25
CA CYS A 44 9.18 -10.14 -9.34
C CYS A 44 9.14 -11.64 -9.62
N TYR A 45 9.56 -12.04 -10.81
CA TYR A 45 9.86 -13.44 -11.11
C TYR A 45 11.17 -13.79 -10.43
N ARG A 46 11.26 -14.97 -9.80
CA ARG A 46 12.48 -15.47 -9.18
C ARG A 46 12.68 -16.93 -9.55
N ASN A 47 13.93 -17.33 -9.83
CA ASN A 47 14.29 -18.73 -10.07
C ASN A 47 15.01 -19.36 -8.86
N ALA A 48 15.26 -20.68 -8.93
CA ALA A 48 15.94 -21.43 -7.87
C ALA A 48 17.41 -21.03 -7.69
N GLU A 49 18.04 -20.43 -8.70
CA GLU A 49 19.41 -19.93 -8.65
C GLU A 49 19.51 -18.54 -7.98
N GLY A 50 18.38 -17.98 -7.52
CA GLY A 50 18.31 -16.69 -6.85
C GLY A 50 18.23 -15.49 -7.81
N LEU A 51 18.23 -15.72 -9.13
CA LEU A 51 18.01 -14.67 -10.11
C LEU A 51 16.58 -14.14 -9.97
N SER A 52 16.42 -12.83 -10.05
CA SER A 52 15.12 -12.16 -9.98
C SER A 52 14.96 -11.18 -11.13
N TRP A 53 13.75 -11.04 -11.68
CA TRP A 53 13.40 -10.06 -12.71
C TRP A 53 12.12 -9.34 -12.31
N ASP A 54 12.14 -8.01 -12.33
CA ASP A 54 11.08 -7.12 -11.84
C ASP A 54 9.99 -6.85 -12.90
N GLY A 55 10.05 -7.51 -14.06
CA GLY A 55 9.13 -7.29 -15.16
C GLY A 55 9.52 -6.11 -16.07
N THR A 56 10.63 -5.42 -15.81
CA THR A 56 11.06 -4.27 -16.61
C THR A 56 12.21 -4.63 -17.55
N GLY A 57 12.15 -4.15 -18.79
CA GLY A 57 13.20 -4.39 -19.80
C GLY A 57 13.03 -5.72 -20.52
N GLU A 58 14.14 -6.26 -21.05
CA GLU A 58 14.12 -7.52 -21.79
C GLU A 58 13.93 -8.72 -20.85
N MET A 59 13.00 -9.62 -21.18
CA MET A 59 12.76 -10.84 -20.43
C MET A 59 14.00 -11.77 -20.49
N PRO A 60 14.61 -12.15 -19.35
CA PRO A 60 15.81 -12.99 -19.32
C PRO A 60 15.60 -14.39 -19.89
N ASP A 61 16.67 -15.00 -20.41
CA ASP A 61 16.61 -16.35 -20.99
C ASP A 61 16.09 -17.42 -20.04
N TRP A 62 16.47 -17.37 -18.75
CA TRP A 62 15.99 -18.33 -17.75
C TRP A 62 14.47 -18.27 -17.60
N LEU A 63 13.88 -17.06 -17.65
CA LEU A 63 12.45 -16.87 -17.52
C LEU A 63 11.74 -17.27 -18.81
N ARG A 64 12.31 -16.90 -19.97
CA ARG A 64 11.82 -17.28 -21.30
C ARG A 64 11.73 -18.80 -21.45
N ARG A 65 12.77 -19.52 -21.03
CA ARG A 65 12.80 -20.98 -21.03
C ARG A 65 11.74 -21.57 -20.09
N ALA A 66 11.60 -21.03 -18.88
CA ALA A 66 10.61 -21.51 -17.92
C ALA A 66 9.17 -21.30 -18.42
N VAL A 67 8.87 -20.17 -19.06
CA VAL A 67 7.55 -19.89 -19.65
C VAL A 67 7.26 -20.80 -20.85
N ASN A 68 8.24 -21.01 -21.73
CA ASN A 68 8.09 -21.88 -22.90
C ASN A 68 8.01 -23.37 -22.55
N ALA A 69 8.45 -23.77 -21.36
CA ALA A 69 8.36 -25.13 -20.86
C ALA A 69 7.01 -25.48 -20.22
N GLY A 70 6.04 -24.53 -20.23
CA GLY A 70 4.69 -24.67 -19.68
C GLY A 70 3.77 -25.62 -20.44
#